data_AF-A0A150TWE1-F1
#
_entry.id   AF-A0A150TWE1-F1
#
_cell.length_a   1.000
_cell.length_b   1.000
_cell.length_c   1.000
_cell.angle_alpha   90.00
_cell.angle_beta   90.00
_cell.angle_gamma   90.00
#
_symmetry.space_group_name_H-M   'P 1'
#
loop_
_entity.id
_entity.type
_entity.pdbx_description
1 polymer ?
#
loop_
_entity_poly.entity_id
_entity_poly.type
_entity_poly.pdbx_seq_one_letter_code
_entity_poly.pdbx_strand_id
1 'polypeptide(L)'
;MSRPEDFSESTKQSALCRQYFRCGSCGEHIASIDSTGKSAHFYGEAAQAHHIRPIRFGGTSSVDNCVILCQSCHYSAHEGGRYRSGTVIGDTGDYPYYNG
;
A
#
# COMPACT_ATOMS: atom_id res chain seq x y z
N MET A 1 -19.62 -0.65 6.12
CA MET A 1 -19.45 -2.05 5.70
C MET A 1 -18.35 -2.07 4.66
N SER A 2 -17.23 -2.74 4.94
CA SER A 2 -16.11 -2.87 4.00
C SER A 2 -16.54 -3.71 2.79
N ARG A 3 -16.04 -3.36 1.61
CA ARG A 3 -16.36 -4.09 0.37
C ARG A 3 -15.55 -5.40 0.36
N PRO A 4 -16.03 -6.47 -0.31
CA PRO A 4 -15.30 -7.75 -0.37
C PRO A 4 -13.86 -7.62 -0.90
N GLU A 5 -13.62 -6.62 -1.75
CA GLU A 5 -12.32 -6.28 -2.33
C GLU A 5 -11.36 -5.56 -1.38
N ASP A 6 -11.82 -5.07 -0.23
CA ASP A 6 -10.97 -4.33 0.71
C ASP A 6 -10.06 -5.28 1.48
N PHE A 7 -8.81 -4.86 1.71
CA PHE A 7 -7.93 -5.58 2.64
C PHE A 7 -8.48 -5.52 4.07
N SER A 8 -8.48 -6.67 4.75
CA SER A 8 -8.75 -6.73 6.18
C SER A 8 -7.64 -6.01 6.97
N GLU A 9 -7.94 -5.54 8.18
CA GLU A 9 -6.93 -4.89 9.05
C GLU A 9 -5.74 -5.82 9.35
N SER A 10 -6.00 -7.12 9.54
CA SER A 10 -4.92 -8.10 9.73
C SER A 10 -4.07 -8.30 8.48
N THR A 11 -4.66 -8.21 7.28
CA THR A 11 -3.91 -8.22 6.01
C THR A 11 -3.00 -7.00 5.91
N LYS A 12 -3.54 -5.81 6.19
CA LYS A 12 -2.75 -4.56 6.13
C LYS A 12 -1.61 -4.58 7.15
N GLN A 13 -1.88 -5.01 8.38
CA GLN A 13 -0.86 -5.09 9.43
C GLN A 13 0.22 -6.12 9.10
N SER A 14 -0.16 -7.29 8.57
CA SER A 14 0.81 -8.31 8.12
C SER A 14 1.71 -7.77 7.00
N ALA A 15 1.14 -7.04 6.04
CA ALA A 15 1.90 -6.39 4.97
C ALA A 15 2.88 -5.32 5.51
N LEU A 16 2.44 -4.50 6.48
CA LEU A 16 3.32 -3.51 7.13
C LEU A 16 4.47 -4.18 7.88
N CYS A 17 4.20 -5.27 8.60
CA CYS A 17 5.21 -6.06 9.31
C CYS A 17 6.23 -6.67 8.34
N ARG A 18 5.76 -7.27 7.23
CA ARG A 18 6.64 -7.78 6.16
C ARG A 18 7.57 -6.68 5.66
N GLN A 19 7.06 -5.47 5.45
CA GLN A 19 7.82 -4.31 5.00
C GLN A 19 8.73 -3.67 6.06
N TYR A 20 8.88 -4.28 7.24
CA TYR A 20 9.63 -3.74 8.37
C TYR A 20 9.21 -2.31 8.76
N PHE A 21 7.90 -2.04 8.74
CA PHE A 21 7.33 -0.73 9.05
C PHE A 21 7.84 0.39 8.14
N ARG A 22 8.05 0.08 6.85
CA ARG A 22 8.47 1.05 5.83
C ARG A 22 7.47 1.13 4.69
N CYS A 23 7.41 2.29 4.04
CA CYS A 23 6.76 2.44 2.75
C CYS A 23 7.40 1.50 1.73
N GLY A 24 6.59 0.68 1.05
CA GLY A 24 7.06 -0.31 0.08
C GLY A 24 7.81 0.30 -1.10
N SER A 25 7.54 1.58 -1.41
CA SER A 25 8.17 2.29 -2.54
C SER A 25 9.39 3.12 -2.10
N CYS A 26 9.22 4.09 -1.19
CA CYS A 26 10.31 5.03 -0.85
C CYS A 26 11.12 4.64 0.39
N GLY A 27 10.68 3.65 1.18
CA GLY A 27 11.40 3.18 2.37
C GLY A 27 11.23 4.03 3.63
N GLU A 28 10.47 5.13 3.57
CA GLU A 28 10.19 5.99 4.73
C GLU A 28 9.42 5.22 5.81
N HIS A 29 9.63 5.57 7.08
CA HIS A 29 9.03 4.87 8.20
C HIS A 29 7.51 5.10 8.28
N ILE A 30 6.76 4.02 8.48
CA ILE A 30 5.30 4.01 8.66
C ILE A 30 4.98 3.42 10.03
N ALA A 31 4.67 4.31 10.99
CA ALA A 31 4.34 3.90 12.36
C ALA A 31 2.97 3.21 12.47
N SER A 32 1.99 3.64 11.67
CA SER A 32 0.68 2.99 11.56
C SER A 32 0.01 3.34 10.23
N ILE A 33 -0.95 2.52 9.84
CA ILE A 33 -1.75 2.69 8.62
C ILE A 33 -2.82 3.77 8.84
N ASP A 34 -3.31 4.33 7.74
CA ASP A 34 -4.26 5.44 7.66
C ASP A 34 -3.68 6.74 8.26
N SER A 35 -4.55 7.64 8.72
CA SER A 35 -4.16 8.95 9.24
C SER A 35 -3.51 8.90 10.63
N THR A 36 -3.59 7.78 11.33
CA THR A 36 -3.11 7.61 12.71
C THR A 36 -1.60 7.81 12.81
N GLY A 37 -0.83 7.31 11.83
CA GLY A 37 0.63 7.37 11.83
C GLY A 37 1.20 8.66 11.24
N LYS A 38 0.35 9.58 10.80
CA LYS A 38 0.74 10.75 10.01
C LYS A 38 1.79 11.61 10.71
N SER A 39 1.64 11.85 12.02
CA SER A 39 2.56 12.68 12.80
C SER A 39 3.95 12.06 12.99
N ALA A 40 4.08 10.74 12.85
CA ALA A 40 5.34 10.02 12.97
C ALA A 40 6.07 9.82 11.63
N HIS A 41 5.39 10.06 10.50
CA HIS A 41 5.99 10.06 9.18
C HIS A 41 6.78 11.35 8.97
N PHE A 42 7.99 11.27 8.40
CA PHE A 42 8.89 12.41 8.26
C PHE A 42 8.25 13.62 7.54
N TYR A 43 7.47 13.36 6.48
CA TYR A 43 6.77 14.40 5.70
C TYR A 43 5.33 14.66 6.15
N GLY A 44 4.89 14.04 7.26
CA GLY A 44 3.51 14.18 7.71
C GLY A 44 2.50 13.54 6.77
N GLU A 45 2.74 12.33 6.25
CA GLU A 45 1.84 11.65 5.31
C GLU A 45 1.08 10.51 5.97
N ALA A 46 -0.15 10.28 5.54
CA ALA A 46 -0.88 9.06 5.87
C ALA A 46 -0.31 7.87 5.10
N ALA A 47 -0.56 6.65 5.60
CA ALA A 47 -0.19 5.41 4.92
C ALA A 47 -1.41 4.63 4.48
N GLN A 48 -1.36 3.99 3.30
CA GLN A 48 -2.50 3.29 2.72
C GLN A 48 -2.05 1.97 2.11
N ALA A 49 -2.92 0.96 2.18
CA ALA A 49 -2.71 -0.31 1.50
C ALA A 49 -3.08 -0.19 0.02
N HIS A 50 -2.26 -0.76 -0.84
CA HIS A 50 -2.41 -0.76 -2.28
C HIS A 50 -2.38 -2.20 -2.81
N HIS A 51 -3.26 -2.47 -3.78
CA HIS A 51 -3.25 -3.74 -4.51
C HIS A 51 -2.19 -3.68 -5.60
N ILE A 52 -1.08 -4.42 -5.44
CA ILE A 52 0.01 -4.50 -6.44
C ILE A 52 -0.58 -4.86 -7.82
N ARG A 53 -1.39 -5.93 -7.84
CA ARG A 53 -2.26 -6.29 -8.95
C ARG A 53 -3.70 -5.91 -8.60
N PRO A 54 -4.38 -5.05 -9.37
CA PRO A 54 -5.77 -4.71 -9.13
C PRO A 54 -6.71 -5.94 -9.21
N ILE A 55 -7.76 -5.99 -8.37
CA ILE A 55 -8.74 -7.09 -8.32
C ILE A 55 -9.35 -7.40 -9.70
N ARG A 56 -9.70 -6.36 -10.48
CA ARG A 56 -10.26 -6.51 -11.83
C ARG A 56 -9.35 -7.25 -12.83
N PHE A 57 -8.06 -7.37 -12.53
CA PHE A 57 -7.07 -8.10 -13.34
C PHE A 57 -6.66 -9.43 -12.71
N GLY A 58 -7.43 -9.93 -11.74
CA GLY A 58 -7.16 -11.19 -11.05
C GLY A 58 -6.26 -11.05 -9.82
N GLY A 59 -6.04 -9.83 -9.32
CA GLY A 59 -5.45 -9.64 -8.00
C GLY A 59 -6.37 -10.11 -6.87
N THR A 60 -5.79 -10.35 -5.70
CA THR A 60 -6.47 -10.84 -4.50
C THR A 60 -6.38 -9.82 -3.36
N SER A 61 -7.25 -9.91 -2.36
CA SER A 61 -7.13 -9.13 -1.11
C SER A 61 -6.26 -9.85 -0.06
N SER A 62 -5.24 -10.60 -0.51
CA SER A 62 -4.28 -11.33 0.33
C SER A 62 -3.06 -10.47 0.68
N VAL A 63 -2.28 -10.92 1.67
CA VAL A 63 -1.05 -10.23 2.11
C VAL A 63 -0.05 -10.06 0.96
N ASP A 64 0.10 -11.06 0.11
CA ASP A 64 1.07 -11.07 -1.00
C ASP A 64 0.77 -10.03 -2.09
N ASN A 65 -0.50 -9.61 -2.20
CA ASN A 65 -0.91 -8.58 -3.15
C ASN A 65 -1.08 -7.21 -2.49
N CYS A 66 -0.82 -7.11 -1.18
CA CYS A 66 -0.97 -5.89 -0.39
C CYS A 66 0.40 -5.25 -0.18
N VAL A 67 0.58 -4.01 -0.65
CA VAL A 67 1.74 -3.18 -0.31
C VAL A 67 1.29 -1.92 0.43
N ILE A 68 1.98 -1.57 1.53
CA ILE A 68 1.71 -0.35 2.29
C ILE A 68 2.57 0.79 1.76
N LEU A 69 1.94 1.90 1.39
CA LEU A 69 2.59 3.06 0.79
C LEU A 69 2.22 4.33 1.56
N CYS A 70 3.15 5.29 1.63
CA CYS A 70 2.80 6.65 2.04
C CYS A 70 1.92 7.31 0.98
N GLN A 71 1.22 8.38 1.35
CA GLN A 71 0.21 9.02 0.51
C GLN A 71 0.75 9.42 -0.87
N SER A 72 1.93 10.03 -0.97
CA SER A 72 2.52 10.41 -2.25
C SER A 72 2.92 9.21 -3.10
N CYS A 73 3.51 8.17 -2.50
CA CYS A 73 3.84 6.94 -3.23
C CYS A 73 2.58 6.23 -3.74
N HIS A 74 1.52 6.19 -2.93
CA HIS A 74 0.25 5.61 -3.35
C HIS A 74 -0.40 6.40 -4.49
N TYR A 75 -0.32 7.73 -4.45
CA TYR A 75 -0.78 8.61 -5.53
C TYR A 75 -0.03 8.34 -6.84
N SER A 76 1.29 8.16 -6.76
CA SER A 76 2.15 7.81 -7.90
C SER A 76 1.86 6.42 -8.47
N ALA A 77 1.60 5.42 -7.62
CA ALA A 77 1.19 4.07 -8.06
C ALA A 77 -0.13 4.09 -8.87
N HIS A 78 -0.97 5.09 -8.64
CA HIS A 78 -2.16 5.37 -9.43
C HIS A 78 -1.94 6.42 -10.54
N GLU A 79 -0.72 6.55 -11.08
CA GLU A 79 -0.39 7.48 -12.18
C GLU A 79 -0.83 8.92 -11.90
N GLY A 80 -0.57 9.41 -10.70
CA GLY A 80 -1.03 10.73 -10.27
C GLY A 80 -2.50 10.74 -9.84
N GLY A 81 -2.92 9.75 -9.05
CA GLY A 81 -4.26 9.71 -8.44
C GLY A 81 -5.40 9.31 -9.38
N ARG A 82 -5.12 8.65 -10.49
CA ARG A 82 -6.11 8.01 -11.35
C ARG A 82 -6.62 6.70 -10.72
N TYR A 83 -7.15 6.73 -9.50
CA TYR A 83 -7.54 5.52 -8.75
C TYR A 83 -8.47 4.54 -9.49
N ARG A 84 -9.35 5.05 -10.37
CA ARG A 84 -10.32 4.23 -11.13
C ARG A 84 -9.76 3.72 -12.46
N SER A 85 -8.90 4.50 -13.12
CA SER A 85 -8.45 4.27 -14.49
C SER A 85 -6.96 3.98 -14.61
N GLY A 86 -6.17 4.31 -13.59
CA GLY A 86 -4.77 3.94 -13.41
C GLY A 86 -4.71 2.43 -13.25
N THR A 87 -4.52 1.76 -14.38
CA THR A 87 -4.50 0.31 -14.55
C THR A 87 -3.06 -0.19 -14.55
N VAL A 88 -2.21 0.34 -13.67
CA VAL A 88 -0.85 -0.19 -13.54
C VAL A 88 -0.98 -1.55 -12.87
N ILE A 89 -0.78 -2.60 -13.67
CA ILE A 89 -0.58 -3.95 -13.14
C ILE A 89 0.86 -3.95 -12.63
N GLY A 90 1.03 -3.80 -11.33
CA GLY A 90 2.34 -3.82 -10.69
C GLY A 90 2.83 -5.25 -10.46
N ASP A 91 4.11 -5.32 -10.13
CA ASP A 91 4.80 -6.49 -9.61
C ASP A 91 5.44 -6.14 -8.25
N THR A 92 5.82 -7.14 -7.46
CA THR A 92 6.53 -6.91 -6.19
C THR A 92 7.86 -6.19 -6.39
N GLY A 93 8.51 -6.37 -7.55
CA GLY A 93 9.73 -5.67 -7.94
C GLY A 93 9.58 -4.14 -8.10
N ASP A 94 8.36 -3.63 -8.29
CA ASP A 94 8.10 -2.18 -8.36
C ASP A 94 8.19 -1.49 -6.98
N TYR A 95 8.28 -2.29 -5.92
CA TYR A 95 8.26 -1.86 -4.52
C TYR A 95 9.53 -2.36 -3.80
N PRO A 96 10.65 -1.61 -3.84
CA PRO A 96 11.95 -2.06 -3.33
C PRO A 96 11.98 -2.45 -1.85
N TYR A 97 11.03 -1.94 -1.06
CA TYR A 97 10.90 -2.22 0.37
C TYR A 97 9.73 -3.16 0.69
N TYR A 98 9.22 -3.88 -0.30
CA TYR A 98 8.17 -4.88 -0.14
C TYR A 98 8.59 -6.04 0.77
N ASN A 99 9.87 -6.43 0.71
CA ASN A 99 10.54 -7.39 1.61
C ASN A 99 9.90 -8.80 1.68
N GLY A 100 9.37 -9.33 0.57
CA GLY A 100 8.97 -10.74 0.47
C GLY A 100 8.04 -11.06 -0.68
#